data_AF-A0A382GJU9-F1
#
_entry.id   AF-A0A382GJU9-F1
#
_cell.length_a   1.000
_cell.length_b   1.000
_cell.length_c   1.000
_cell.angle_alpha   90.00
_cell.angle_beta   90.00
_cell.angle_gamma   90.00
#
_symmetry.space_group_name_H-M   'P 1'
#
loop_
_entity.id
_entity.type
_entity.pdbx_description
1 polymer ?
#
loop_
_entity_poly.entity_id
_entity_poly.type
_entity_poly.pdbx_seq_one_letter_code
_entity_poly.pdbx_strand_id
1 'polypeptide(L)'
;MRKKLKMDFLVNFKKAKIPSKKIINGKYVALEPININKHSKDLYANFSKDKKNRIWTYLPYGPFKTYVSFKKWLKSFCLNKDPFFYAIYAKRYKQYCGMASYLRITPEHGSIEVGHINYSPILQNTAEGTETMYLMMKNAFEVLGNRRYEWKCNNLN
;
A
#
# COMPACT_ATOMS: atom_id res chain seq x y z
N MET A 1 18.45 -35.40 -27.89
CA MET A 1 18.63 -35.34 -26.42
C MET A 1 18.74 -33.87 -25.99
N ARG A 2 17.74 -33.31 -25.29
CA ARG A 2 17.84 -31.94 -24.76
C ARG A 2 18.82 -31.95 -23.58
N LYS A 3 19.95 -31.25 -23.69
CA LYS A 3 20.87 -31.00 -22.56
C LYS A 3 20.07 -30.39 -21.42
N LYS A 4 19.94 -31.09 -20.29
CA LYS A 4 19.48 -30.49 -19.04
C LYS A 4 20.47 -29.37 -18.71
N LEU A 5 20.00 -28.12 -18.75
CA LEU A 5 20.74 -26.99 -18.21
C LEU A 5 21.04 -27.30 -16.74
N LYS A 6 22.32 -27.46 -16.41
CA LYS A 6 22.78 -27.53 -15.03
C LYS A 6 22.58 -26.14 -14.43
N MET A 7 21.62 -26.00 -13.53
CA MET A 7 21.44 -24.77 -12.76
C MET A 7 22.49 -24.79 -11.66
N ASP A 8 23.59 -24.07 -11.88
CA ASP A 8 24.82 -24.16 -11.09
C ASP A 8 24.77 -23.48 -9.71
N PHE A 9 23.59 -23.03 -9.24
CA PHE A 9 23.45 -22.42 -7.92
C PHE A 9 22.19 -22.92 -7.18
N LEU A 10 22.41 -23.61 -6.07
CA LEU A 10 21.37 -23.92 -5.09
C LEU A 10 20.97 -22.62 -4.38
N VAL A 11 19.78 -22.09 -4.70
CA VAL A 11 19.19 -20.97 -3.96
C VAL A 11 18.52 -21.54 -2.72
N ASN A 12 19.15 -21.38 -1.54
CA ASN A 12 18.53 -21.69 -0.26
C ASN A 12 17.53 -20.59 0.13
N PHE A 13 16.41 -20.51 -0.60
CA PHE A 13 15.38 -19.53 -0.38
C PHE A 13 14.61 -19.83 0.92
N LYS A 14 14.57 -18.86 1.82
CA LYS A 14 13.67 -18.89 2.98
C LYS A 14 12.37 -18.19 2.60
N LYS A 15 11.22 -18.84 2.87
CA LYS A 15 9.91 -18.24 2.63
C LYS A 15 9.84 -16.83 3.24
N ALA A 16 9.24 -15.90 2.51
CA ALA A 16 9.08 -14.53 2.96
C ALA A 16 8.11 -14.48 4.17
N LYS A 17 8.09 -13.34 4.86
CA LYS A 17 7.16 -13.07 5.95
C LYS A 17 5.95 -12.32 5.43
N ILE A 18 4.80 -12.57 6.03
CA ILE A 18 3.62 -11.74 5.81
C ILE A 18 3.76 -10.38 6.52
N PRO A 19 3.17 -9.29 5.98
CA PRO A 19 3.11 -8.01 6.67
C PRO A 19 2.54 -8.15 8.08
N SER A 20 3.11 -7.40 9.02
CA SER A 20 2.67 -7.40 10.43
C SER A 20 2.10 -6.04 10.80
N LYS A 21 1.39 -5.95 11.94
CA LYS A 21 0.80 -4.70 12.45
C LYS A 21 1.85 -3.70 13.01
N LYS A 22 3.07 -3.70 12.48
CA LYS A 22 4.13 -2.76 12.85
C LYS A 22 4.00 -1.46 12.04
N ILE A 23 4.28 -0.34 12.72
CA ILE A 23 4.41 0.97 12.08
C ILE A 23 5.78 1.02 11.38
N ILE A 24 5.81 1.58 10.17
CA ILE A 24 7.05 1.83 9.41
C ILE A 24 7.32 3.33 9.42
N ASN A 25 8.40 3.76 10.06
CA ASN A 25 8.76 5.17 10.18
C ASN A 25 9.79 5.56 9.12
N GLY A 26 9.51 6.62 8.37
CA GLY A 26 10.45 7.31 7.50
C GLY A 26 10.87 8.67 8.05
N LYS A 27 11.50 9.48 7.20
CA LYS A 27 11.87 10.87 7.49
C LYS A 27 10.63 11.77 7.42
N TYR A 28 9.86 11.69 6.34
CA TYR A 28 8.71 12.54 6.01
C TYR A 28 7.35 11.91 6.35
N VAL A 29 7.24 10.57 6.31
CA VAL A 29 6.00 9.85 6.61
C VAL A 29 6.15 8.79 7.71
N ALA A 30 5.01 8.37 8.25
CA ALA A 30 4.87 7.11 8.97
C ALA A 30 3.72 6.30 8.35
N LEU A 31 3.95 5.00 8.13
CA LEU A 31 2.96 4.07 7.61
C LEU A 31 2.39 3.26 8.76
N GLU A 32 1.10 3.44 9.04
CA GLU A 32 0.42 2.73 10.11
C GLU A 32 -0.57 1.72 9.55
N PRO A 33 -0.60 0.46 10.04
CA PRO A 33 -1.66 -0.47 9.68
C PRO A 33 -3.03 0.16 9.92
N ILE A 34 -3.94 0.03 8.96
CA ILE A 34 -5.20 0.77 8.98
C ILE A 34 -5.96 0.56 10.30
N ASN A 35 -6.35 1.65 10.93
CA ASN A 35 -7.19 1.70 12.11
C ASN A 35 -8.33 2.67 11.82
N ILE A 36 -9.54 2.14 11.73
CA ILE A 36 -10.71 2.91 11.28
C ILE A 36 -10.99 4.08 12.21
N ASN A 37 -10.93 3.87 13.53
CA ASN A 37 -11.24 4.92 14.49
C ASN A 37 -10.22 6.06 14.45
N LYS A 38 -8.95 5.73 14.19
CA LYS A 38 -7.86 6.70 14.13
C LYS A 38 -7.77 7.42 12.79
N HIS A 39 -7.92 6.71 11.68
CA HIS A 39 -7.52 7.20 10.35
C HIS A 39 -8.68 7.71 9.49
N SER A 40 -9.91 7.19 9.70
CA SER A 40 -11.00 7.39 8.73
C SER A 40 -11.40 8.85 8.53
N LYS A 41 -11.37 9.69 9.57
CA LYS A 41 -11.74 11.11 9.48
C LYS A 41 -10.78 11.88 8.57
N ASP A 42 -9.48 11.78 8.83
CA ASP A 42 -8.43 12.46 8.05
C ASP A 42 -8.40 11.97 6.60
N LEU A 43 -8.47 10.65 6.40
CA LEU A 43 -8.49 10.06 5.05
C LEU A 43 -9.68 10.59 4.26
N TYR A 44 -10.89 10.54 4.83
CA TYR A 44 -12.08 11.05 4.17
C TYR A 44 -11.99 12.54 3.86
N ALA A 45 -11.56 13.34 4.84
CA ALA A 45 -11.43 14.79 4.68
C ALA A 45 -10.44 15.14 3.56
N ASN A 46 -9.29 14.45 3.50
CA ASN A 46 -8.27 14.69 2.50
C ASN A 46 -8.65 14.17 1.11
N PHE A 47 -9.29 13.00 1.00
CA PHE A 47 -9.83 12.52 -0.28
C PHE A 47 -10.96 13.42 -0.81
N SER A 48 -11.79 13.97 0.07
CA SER A 48 -12.89 14.88 -0.30
C SER A 48 -12.42 16.26 -0.80
N LYS A 49 -11.11 16.56 -0.75
CA LYS A 49 -10.53 17.76 -1.37
C LYS A 49 -10.51 17.65 -2.90
N ASP A 50 -10.48 16.43 -3.44
CA ASP A 50 -10.64 16.21 -4.87
C ASP A 50 -12.12 16.29 -5.27
N LYS A 51 -12.57 17.49 -5.61
CA LYS A 51 -13.96 17.73 -6.03
C LYS A 51 -14.34 17.06 -7.35
N LYS A 52 -13.35 16.64 -8.15
CA LYS A 52 -13.57 15.99 -9.44
C LYS A 52 -13.50 14.46 -9.36
N ASN A 53 -13.23 13.90 -8.18
CA ASN A 53 -13.10 12.45 -7.95
C ASN A 53 -12.08 11.74 -8.86
N ARG A 54 -11.09 12.47 -9.38
CA ARG A 54 -9.98 11.97 -10.20
C ARG A 54 -9.12 10.93 -9.48
N ILE A 55 -8.97 11.04 -8.15
CA ILE A 55 -8.18 10.07 -7.37
C ILE A 55 -8.79 8.66 -7.37
N TRP A 56 -10.05 8.53 -7.81
CA TRP A 56 -10.78 7.26 -7.89
C TRP A 56 -10.88 6.70 -9.31
N THR A 57 -10.50 7.47 -10.35
CA THR A 57 -10.75 7.14 -11.77
C THR A 57 -10.27 5.73 -12.16
N TYR A 58 -9.15 5.29 -11.60
CA TYR A 58 -8.56 3.97 -11.89
C TYR A 58 -8.53 3.01 -10.69
N LEU A 59 -9.24 3.34 -9.62
CA LEU A 59 -9.43 2.44 -8.49
C LEU A 59 -10.74 1.64 -8.67
N PRO A 60 -10.79 0.37 -8.25
CA PRO A 60 -11.97 -0.48 -8.41
C PRO A 60 -13.12 -0.13 -7.44
N TYR A 61 -13.02 1.00 -6.75
CA TYR A 61 -13.96 1.47 -5.73
C TYR A 61 -13.94 2.99 -5.62
N GLY A 62 -14.90 3.51 -4.85
CA GLY A 62 -15.12 4.94 -4.74
C GLY A 62 -15.77 5.53 -6.00
N PRO A 63 -15.92 6.86 -6.06
CA PRO A 63 -15.80 7.78 -4.93
C PRO A 63 -16.84 7.51 -3.84
N PHE A 64 -16.62 8.03 -2.63
CA PHE A 64 -17.56 7.91 -1.51
C PHE A 64 -18.24 9.25 -1.24
N LYS A 65 -19.58 9.30 -1.39
CA LYS A 65 -20.35 10.54 -1.21
C LYS A 65 -20.43 11.02 0.25
N THR A 66 -20.29 10.11 1.21
CA THR A 66 -20.44 10.44 2.64
C THR A 66 -19.34 9.77 3.46
N TYR A 67 -19.02 10.38 4.61
CA TYR A 67 -18.09 9.79 5.57
C TYR A 67 -18.58 8.41 6.07
N VAL A 68 -19.88 8.23 6.21
CA VAL A 68 -20.49 6.97 6.65
C VAL A 68 -20.24 5.86 5.63
N SER A 69 -20.42 6.12 4.33
CA SER A 69 -20.17 5.11 3.29
C SER A 69 -18.69 4.77 3.16
N PHE A 70 -17.80 5.77 3.26
CA PHE A 70 -16.35 5.54 3.31
C PHE A 70 -15.93 4.70 4.53
N LYS A 71 -16.41 5.03 5.72
CA LYS A 71 -16.11 4.29 6.96
C LYS A 71 -16.62 2.85 6.89
N LYS A 72 -17.81 2.63 6.31
CA LYS A 72 -18.36 1.28 6.07
C LYS A 72 -17.45 0.48 5.15
N TRP A 73 -16.97 1.07 4.06
CA TRP A 73 -16.03 0.44 3.13
C TRP A 73 -14.68 0.09 3.78
N LEU A 74 -14.09 1.00 4.56
CA LEU A 74 -12.86 0.72 5.32
C LEU A 74 -13.04 -0.53 6.21
N LYS A 75 -14.20 -0.65 6.88
CA LYS A 75 -14.51 -1.79 7.75
C LYS A 75 -14.67 -3.10 6.98
N SER A 76 -15.31 -3.07 5.82
CA SER A 76 -15.58 -4.29 5.05
C SER A 76 -14.39 -4.77 4.23
N PHE A 77 -13.50 -3.87 3.79
CA PHE A 77 -12.47 -4.21 2.80
C PHE A 77 -11.03 -4.07 3.33
N CYS A 78 -10.75 -3.09 4.19
CA CYS A 78 -9.37 -2.71 4.48
C CYS A 78 -8.75 -3.42 5.70
N LEU A 79 -9.53 -4.17 6.48
CA LEU A 79 -9.04 -4.89 7.67
C LEU A 79 -8.53 -6.31 7.38
N ASN A 80 -8.48 -6.71 6.12
CA ASN A 80 -8.02 -8.03 5.70
C ASN A 80 -6.49 -8.17 5.83
N LYS A 81 -6.00 -9.41 5.77
CA LYS A 81 -4.55 -9.71 5.71
C LYS A 81 -4.00 -9.61 4.29
N ASP A 82 -4.86 -9.74 3.29
CA ASP A 82 -4.57 -9.55 1.87
C ASP A 82 -5.86 -9.03 1.21
N PRO A 83 -5.91 -7.75 0.78
CA PRO A 83 -4.85 -6.75 0.91
C PRO A 83 -4.60 -6.30 2.37
N PHE A 84 -3.34 -6.06 2.73
CA PHE A 84 -2.92 -5.48 4.01
C PHE A 84 -2.70 -3.96 3.86
N PHE A 85 -3.58 -3.15 4.44
CA PHE A 85 -3.57 -1.69 4.26
C PHE A 85 -2.74 -0.94 5.31
N TYR A 86 -2.03 0.09 4.83
CA TYR A 86 -1.44 1.15 5.63
C TYR A 86 -2.15 2.49 5.35
N ALA A 87 -2.34 3.29 6.39
CA ALA A 87 -2.58 4.73 6.28
C ALA A 87 -1.25 5.49 6.31
N ILE A 88 -1.18 6.56 5.53
CA ILE A 88 0.01 7.37 5.31
C ILE A 88 -0.10 8.64 6.13
N TYR A 89 0.61 8.70 7.24
CA TYR A 89 0.73 9.91 8.05
C TYR A 89 1.84 10.80 7.50
N ALA A 90 1.48 11.97 6.96
CA ALA A 90 2.45 12.94 6.47
C ALA A 90 2.85 13.88 7.60
N LYS A 91 4.12 13.83 8.05
CA LYS A 91 4.58 14.58 9.22
C LYS A 91 4.50 16.08 9.02
N ARG A 92 4.75 16.58 7.80
CA ARG A 92 4.62 18.00 7.45
C ARG A 92 3.22 18.52 7.73
N TYR A 93 2.20 17.75 7.37
CA TYR A 93 0.79 18.14 7.49
C TYR A 93 0.14 17.67 8.78
N LYS A 94 0.82 16.83 9.55
CA LYS A 94 0.35 16.22 10.81
C LYS A 94 -1.00 15.51 10.69
N GLN A 95 -1.29 14.91 9.53
CA GLN A 95 -2.56 14.23 9.24
C GLN A 95 -2.37 13.02 8.32
N TYR A 96 -3.36 12.13 8.29
CA TYR A 96 -3.37 11.02 7.34
C TYR A 96 -3.82 11.50 5.95
N CYS A 97 -2.91 11.41 4.97
CA CYS A 97 -3.08 12.01 3.64
C CYS A 97 -3.25 10.99 2.51
N GLY A 98 -3.31 9.70 2.82
CA GLY A 98 -3.46 8.65 1.82
C GLY A 98 -3.39 7.27 2.42
N MET A 99 -3.55 6.27 1.56
CA MET A 99 -3.43 4.86 1.92
C MET A 99 -2.80 4.07 0.78
N ALA A 100 -2.20 2.95 1.12
CA ALA A 100 -1.67 1.97 0.17
C ALA A 100 -1.69 0.58 0.84
N SER A 101 -1.61 -0.49 0.06
CA SER A 101 -1.58 -1.84 0.61
C SER A 101 -0.50 -2.71 0.00
N TYR A 102 -0.15 -3.76 0.73
CA TYR A 102 0.37 -4.97 0.11
C TYR A 102 -0.78 -5.89 -0.27
N LEU A 103 -0.70 -6.56 -1.40
CA LEU A 103 -1.69 -7.54 -1.84
C LEU A 103 -1.04 -8.67 -2.65
N ARG A 104 -1.83 -9.71 -2.95
CA ARG A 104 -1.38 -10.90 -3.71
C ARG A 104 -0.11 -11.51 -3.10
N ILE A 105 -0.13 -11.63 -1.77
CA ILE A 105 1.02 -11.97 -0.96
C ILE A 105 1.25 -13.48 -1.10
N THR A 106 2.38 -13.86 -1.70
CA THR A 106 2.76 -15.28 -1.89
C THR A 106 4.12 -15.54 -1.22
N PRO A 107 4.15 -15.76 0.11
CA PRO A 107 5.39 -15.91 0.88
C PRO A 107 6.33 -17.01 0.38
N GLU A 108 5.75 -18.12 -0.07
CA GLU A 108 6.39 -19.33 -0.58
C GLU A 108 7.20 -19.05 -1.84
N HIS A 109 6.80 -18.02 -2.60
CA HIS A 109 7.51 -17.56 -3.80
C HIS A 109 8.26 -16.24 -3.58
N GLY A 110 8.13 -15.63 -2.40
CA GLY A 110 8.69 -14.31 -2.11
C GLY A 110 8.17 -13.23 -3.05
N SER A 111 6.88 -13.27 -3.41
CA SER A 111 6.23 -12.26 -4.24
C SER A 111 5.20 -11.48 -3.44
N ILE A 112 5.22 -10.17 -3.62
CA ILE A 112 4.24 -9.27 -3.03
C ILE A 112 3.97 -8.11 -3.99
N GLU A 113 2.71 -7.68 -4.08
CA GLU A 113 2.31 -6.53 -4.88
C GLU A 113 2.11 -5.33 -3.97
N VAL A 114 2.47 -4.13 -4.44
CA VAL A 114 1.96 -2.87 -3.90
C VAL A 114 0.81 -2.40 -4.76
N GLY A 115 -0.27 -1.98 -4.11
CA GLY A 115 -1.47 -1.57 -4.81
C GLY A 115 -2.44 -0.86 -3.90
N HIS A 116 -3.66 -0.67 -4.41
CA HIS A 116 -4.68 0.13 -3.74
C HIS A 116 -4.15 1.50 -3.26
N ILE A 117 -3.20 2.06 -4.02
CA ILE A 117 -2.53 3.32 -3.70
C ILE A 117 -3.53 4.44 -3.97
N ASN A 118 -3.92 5.15 -2.93
CA ASN A 118 -4.79 6.30 -3.03
C ASN A 118 -4.19 7.47 -2.27
N TYR A 119 -3.61 8.41 -3.01
CA TYR A 119 -3.04 9.64 -2.48
C TYR A 119 -4.06 10.75 -2.61
N SER A 120 -4.32 11.45 -1.50
CA SER A 120 -5.09 12.70 -1.57
C SER A 120 -4.31 13.77 -2.35
N PRO A 121 -4.97 14.83 -2.83
CA PRO A 121 -4.29 15.90 -3.59
C PRO A 121 -3.08 16.51 -2.88
N ILE A 122 -3.07 16.56 -1.54
CA ILE A 122 -1.96 17.14 -0.77
C ILE A 122 -0.74 16.20 -0.64
N LEU A 123 -0.89 14.92 -0.99
CA LEU A 123 0.17 13.91 -0.96
C LEU A 123 0.75 13.64 -2.36
N GLN A 124 0.03 13.97 -3.42
CA GLN A 124 0.48 13.77 -4.79
C GLN A 124 1.65 14.70 -5.13
N ASN A 125 2.64 14.18 -5.86
CA ASN A 125 3.84 14.92 -6.29
C ASN A 125 4.63 15.53 -5.11
N THR A 126 4.69 14.83 -3.98
CA THR A 126 5.49 15.23 -2.81
C THR A 126 6.55 14.19 -2.44
N ALA A 127 7.55 14.63 -1.68
CA ALA A 127 8.56 13.74 -1.11
C ALA A 127 7.94 12.70 -0.18
N GLU A 128 6.86 13.03 0.52
CA GLU A 128 6.07 12.10 1.35
C GLU A 128 5.46 10.97 0.52
N GLY A 129 4.91 11.29 -0.65
CA GLY A 129 4.36 10.30 -1.59
C GLY A 129 5.44 9.36 -2.13
N THR A 130 6.60 9.89 -2.50
CA THR A 130 7.75 9.08 -2.93
C THR A 130 8.31 8.23 -1.79
N GLU A 131 8.48 8.80 -0.61
CA GLU A 131 9.03 8.08 0.55
C GLU A 131 8.10 6.95 0.99
N THR A 132 6.77 7.13 0.90
CA THR A 132 5.80 6.06 1.17
C THR A 132 6.14 4.81 0.33
N MET A 133 6.32 4.97 -0.99
CA MET A 133 6.65 3.83 -1.86
C MET A 133 8.03 3.26 -1.57
N TYR A 134 9.02 4.10 -1.30
CA TYR A 134 10.34 3.66 -0.88
C TYR A 134 10.28 2.80 0.40
N LEU A 135 9.57 3.23 1.43
CA LEU A 135 9.43 2.49 2.69
C LEU A 135 8.73 1.14 2.48
N MET A 136 7.69 1.10 1.65
CA MET A 136 7.01 -0.16 1.34
C MET A 136 7.93 -1.11 0.57
N MET A 137 8.61 -0.63 -0.46
CA MET A 137 9.60 -1.42 -1.21
C MET A 137 10.72 -1.93 -0.29
N LYS A 138 11.32 -1.04 0.52
CA LYS A 138 12.38 -1.38 1.48
C LYS A 138 11.92 -2.46 2.46
N ASN A 139 10.73 -2.31 3.04
CA ASN A 139 10.17 -3.29 3.96
C ASN A 139 9.90 -4.63 3.28
N ALA A 140 9.39 -4.62 2.04
CA ALA A 140 9.15 -5.84 1.27
C ALA A 140 10.44 -6.67 1.06
N PHE A 141 11.55 -6.01 0.73
CA PHE A 141 12.85 -6.67 0.52
C PHE A 141 13.57 -6.98 1.82
N GLU A 142 13.84 -5.98 2.67
CA GLU A 142 14.76 -6.12 3.80
C GLU A 142 14.13 -6.79 5.03
N VAL A 143 12.83 -6.57 5.27
CA VAL A 143 12.16 -7.04 6.49
C VAL A 143 11.36 -8.31 6.22
N LEU A 144 10.60 -8.31 5.12
CA LEU A 144 9.75 -9.42 4.73
C LEU A 144 10.49 -10.49 3.93
N GLY A 145 11.61 -10.16 3.28
CA GLY A 145 12.41 -11.13 2.52
C GLY A 145 11.79 -11.53 1.18
N ASN A 146 10.94 -10.67 0.60
CA ASN A 146 10.46 -10.88 -0.77
C ASN A 146 11.60 -10.71 -1.77
N ARG A 147 11.47 -11.36 -2.92
CA ARG A 147 12.39 -11.27 -4.05
C ARG A 147 11.75 -10.63 -5.28
N ARG A 148 10.42 -10.46 -5.27
CA ARG A 148 9.65 -9.78 -6.31
C ARG A 148 8.68 -8.80 -5.65
N TYR A 149 8.76 -7.55 -6.10
CA TYR A 149 7.86 -6.46 -5.74
C TYR A 149 7.11 -6.01 -6.98
N GLU A 150 5.80 -6.23 -7.00
CA GLU A 150 4.96 -6.00 -8.18
C GLU A 150 4.22 -4.67 -8.09
N TRP A 151 4.05 -4.01 -9.24
CA TRP A 151 3.16 -2.87 -9.42
C TRP A 151 2.27 -3.13 -10.63
N LYS A 152 0.99 -2.81 -10.51
CA LYS A 152 0.03 -2.89 -11.62
C LYS A 152 -0.87 -1.67 -11.64
N CYS A 153 -1.27 -1.27 -12.84
CA CYS A 153 -2.24 -0.20 -13.04
C CYS A 153 -3.08 -0.47 -14.28
N ASN A 154 -4.20 0.24 -14.40
CA ASN A 154 -4.92 0.33 -15.67
C ASN A 154 -3.99 0.95 -16.72
N ASN A 155 -4.01 0.47 -17.96
CA ASN A 155 -3.17 0.98 -19.06
C ASN A 155 -3.48 2.43 -19.45
N LEU A 156 -4.64 2.97 -19.05
CA LEU A 156 -5.04 4.36 -19.26
C LEU A 156 -4.66 5.30 -18.10
N ASN A 157 -4.07 4.74 -17.02
CA ASN A 157 -3.66 5.51 -15.84
C ASN A 157 -2.33 6.22 -16.06
#